data_AF-E6TZ56-F1
#
_entry.id   AF-E6TZ56-F1
#
_cell.length_a   1.000
_cell.length_b   1.000
_cell.length_c   1.000
_cell.angle_alpha   90.00
_cell.angle_beta   90.00
_cell.angle_gamma   90.00
#
_symmetry.space_group_name_H-M   'P 1'
#
loop_
_entity.id
_entity.type
_entity.pdbx_description
1 polymer ?
#
loop_
_entity_poly.entity_id
_entity_poly.type
_entity_poly.pdbx_seq_one_letter_code
_entity_poly.pdbx_strand_id
1 'polypeptide(L)'
;MINKENFCVEVNRSDIDRGHILSYLKLFTALEKKKQVQLANKIMFVYRGYKYEEATEIYKNIEFKKWARRLFKNKPHIFYYLCEHTSQDIYMAMSEFEEFSTNGDRVIYKIKYNESLSNKVIFSALKHSVKRKDSLEVQGSVGVTIVDSLYPDMGGI
;
A
#
# COMPACT_ATOMS: atom_id res chain seq x y z
N MET A 1 -5.33 -24.99 10.91
CA MET A 1 -5.33 -23.51 10.72
C MET A 1 -3.90 -23.06 10.51
N ILE A 2 -3.52 -22.71 9.28
CA ILE A 2 -2.20 -22.11 9.04
C ILE A 2 -2.31 -20.67 9.55
N ASN A 3 -1.65 -20.37 10.67
CA ASN A 3 -1.54 -19.00 11.15
C ASN A 3 -0.62 -18.29 10.16
N LYS A 4 -1.25 -17.55 9.27
CA LYS A 4 -0.65 -16.91 8.11
C LYS A 4 -0.02 -15.60 8.59
N GLU A 5 1.23 -15.65 9.07
CA GLU A 5 1.92 -14.48 9.62
C GLU A 5 2.01 -13.34 8.58
N ASN A 6 1.56 -12.15 8.96
CA ASN A 6 1.80 -10.93 8.20
C ASN A 6 3.25 -10.50 8.43
N PHE A 7 3.95 -10.12 7.37
CA PHE A 7 5.29 -9.58 7.48
C PHE A 7 5.22 -8.09 7.80
N CYS A 8 5.44 -7.76 9.07
CA CYS A 8 5.44 -6.37 9.52
C CYS A 8 6.81 -5.72 9.30
N VAL A 9 6.78 -4.56 8.65
CA VAL A 9 7.94 -3.70 8.43
C VAL A 9 7.73 -2.43 9.23
N GLU A 10 8.56 -2.22 10.24
CA GLU A 10 8.55 -0.97 10.98
C GLU A 10 9.29 0.12 10.19
N VAL A 11 8.63 1.24 10.00
CA VAL A 11 9.14 2.40 9.27
C VAL A 11 9.14 3.60 10.21
N ASN A 12 10.32 4.03 10.63
CA ASN A 12 10.42 5.18 11.54
C ASN A 12 10.21 6.50 10.78
N ARG A 13 9.56 7.47 11.42
CA ARG A 13 9.45 8.86 10.94
C ARG A 13 10.80 9.43 10.53
N SER A 14 11.84 9.21 11.34
CA SER A 14 13.20 9.65 11.04
C SER A 14 13.76 9.08 9.74
N ASP A 15 13.39 7.85 9.38
CA ASP A 15 13.83 7.21 8.14
C ASP A 15 13.08 7.77 6.93
N ILE A 16 11.83 8.17 7.11
CA ILE A 16 11.04 8.85 6.08
C ILE A 16 11.60 10.25 5.84
N ASP A 17 11.75 11.04 6.91
CA ASP A 17 12.16 12.44 6.84
C ASP A 17 13.56 12.60 6.25
N ARG A 18 14.44 11.61 6.45
CA ARG A 18 15.80 11.58 5.89
C ARG A 18 15.89 10.89 4.52
N GLY A 19 14.77 10.45 3.94
CA GLY A 19 14.73 9.75 2.65
C GLY A 19 15.31 8.32 2.68
N HIS A 20 15.58 7.78 3.87
CA HIS A 20 16.05 6.40 4.07
C HIS A 20 14.96 5.36 3.80
N ILE A 21 13.69 5.76 3.62
CA ILE A 21 12.60 4.86 3.24
C ILE A 21 12.89 4.08 1.93
N LEU A 22 13.78 4.59 1.06
CA LEU A 22 14.26 3.88 -0.12
C LEU A 22 14.97 2.55 0.21
N SER A 23 15.55 2.42 1.40
CA SER A 23 16.18 1.18 1.86
C SER A 23 15.17 0.03 1.94
N TYR A 24 13.90 0.29 2.26
CA TYR A 24 12.84 -0.71 2.27
C TYR A 24 12.49 -1.26 0.86
N LEU A 25 12.80 -0.54 -0.23
CA LEU A 25 12.72 -1.12 -1.59
C LEU A 25 13.69 -2.29 -1.79
N LYS A 26 14.88 -2.17 -1.19
CA LYS A 26 15.89 -3.24 -1.22
C LYS A 26 15.41 -4.44 -0.41
N LEU A 27 14.74 -4.20 0.72
CA LEU A 27 14.10 -5.25 1.53
C LEU A 27 13.08 -6.03 0.70
N PHE A 28 12.14 -5.37 0.02
CA PHE A 28 11.18 -6.05 -0.86
C PHE A 28 11.87 -6.90 -1.93
N THR A 29 12.91 -6.35 -2.57
CA THR A 29 13.68 -7.08 -3.58
C THR A 29 14.36 -8.32 -3.00
N ALA A 30 14.90 -8.22 -1.78
CA ALA A 30 15.54 -9.34 -1.10
C ALA A 30 14.50 -10.41 -0.70
N LEU A 31 13.34 -10.01 -0.20
CA LEU A 31 12.26 -10.92 0.18
C LEU A 31 11.70 -11.66 -1.04
N GLU A 32 11.51 -10.97 -2.17
CA GLU A 32 11.09 -11.57 -3.43
C GLU A 32 12.08 -12.63 -3.90
N LYS A 33 13.38 -12.34 -3.86
CA LYS A 33 14.45 -13.28 -4.24
C LYS A 33 14.48 -14.52 -3.33
N LYS A 34 14.30 -14.32 -2.02
CA LYS A 34 14.31 -15.40 -1.02
C LYS A 34 13.02 -16.24 -1.01
N LYS A 35 12.04 -15.94 -1.88
CA LYS A 35 10.69 -16.51 -1.87
C LYS A 35 9.97 -16.38 -0.51
N GLN A 36 10.44 -15.51 0.39
CA GLN A 36 9.86 -15.34 1.73
C GLN A 36 8.49 -14.64 1.68
N VAL A 37 8.26 -13.80 0.67
CA VAL A 37 6.94 -13.20 0.41
C VAL A 37 5.92 -14.26 -0.09
N GLN A 38 6.35 -15.48 -0.43
CA GLN A 38 5.40 -16.55 -0.71
C GLN A 38 4.80 -17.14 0.57
N LEU A 39 5.47 -16.96 1.72
CA LEU A 39 5.08 -17.52 3.01
C LEU A 39 4.35 -16.51 3.91
N ALA A 40 4.74 -15.23 3.83
CA ALA A 40 4.05 -14.14 4.52
C ALA A 40 2.78 -13.73 3.78
N ASN A 41 1.64 -13.69 4.47
CA ASN A 41 0.36 -13.59 3.78
C ASN A 41 -0.06 -12.18 3.41
N LYS A 42 0.52 -11.14 4.00
CA LYS A 42 0.59 -9.78 3.49
C LYS A 42 1.74 -9.05 4.18
N ILE A 43 2.26 -8.01 3.53
CA ILE A 43 3.25 -7.08 4.06
C ILE A 43 2.51 -5.88 4.62
N MET A 44 2.78 -5.57 5.88
CA MET A 44 2.20 -4.44 6.60
C MET A 44 3.29 -3.46 6.98
N PHE A 45 3.09 -2.19 6.68
CA PHE A 45 3.96 -1.11 7.11
C PHE A 45 3.40 -0.52 8.40
N VAL A 46 4.22 -0.49 9.44
CA VAL A 46 3.89 0.10 10.73
C VAL A 46 4.73 1.35 10.90
N TYR A 47 4.09 2.51 10.78
CA TYR A 47 4.79 3.79 10.87
C TYR A 47 5.00 4.20 12.32
N ARG A 48 6.25 4.27 12.76
CA ARG A 48 6.64 4.62 14.13
C ARG A 48 7.01 6.10 14.23
N GLY A 49 6.59 6.77 15.31
CA GLY A 49 6.90 8.19 15.55
C GLY A 49 5.92 9.18 14.92
N TYR A 50 4.81 8.71 14.36
CA TYR A 50 3.62 9.52 14.07
C TYR A 50 2.62 9.30 15.20
N LYS A 51 2.03 10.37 15.73
CA LYS A 51 0.89 10.25 16.64
C LYS A 51 -0.34 9.76 15.86
N TYR A 52 -1.30 9.15 16.55
CA TYR A 52 -2.54 8.70 15.93
C TYR A 52 -3.29 9.86 15.24
N GLU A 53 -3.28 11.05 15.85
CA GLU A 53 -3.86 12.27 15.27
C GLU A 53 -3.07 12.79 14.05
N GLU A 54 -1.81 12.39 13.90
CA GLU A 54 -0.87 12.81 12.85
C GLU A 54 -0.68 11.74 11.76
N ALA A 55 -1.49 10.68 11.75
CA ALA A 55 -1.35 9.56 10.81
C ALA A 55 -1.36 10.04 9.33
N THR A 56 -1.99 11.18 9.07
CA THR A 56 -2.12 11.79 7.75
C THR A 56 -0.89 12.61 7.32
N GLU A 57 -0.01 12.96 8.25
CA GLU A 57 1.25 13.65 7.96
C GLU A 57 2.16 12.80 7.05
N ILE A 58 2.05 11.48 7.16
CA ILE A 58 2.89 10.59 6.36
C ILE A 58 2.60 10.70 4.87
N TYR A 59 1.33 10.77 4.48
CA TYR A 59 0.95 10.92 3.07
C TYR A 59 1.25 12.33 2.58
N LYS A 60 1.36 13.33 3.47
CA LYS A 60 1.76 14.70 3.16
C LYS A 60 3.30 14.82 3.00
N ASN A 61 4.09 13.93 3.61
CA ASN A 61 5.54 13.93 3.56
C ASN A 61 6.11 13.74 2.13
N ILE A 62 6.97 14.67 1.69
CA ILE A 62 7.45 14.68 0.31
C ILE A 62 8.37 13.50 -0.03
N GLU A 63 9.16 13.01 0.93
CA GLU A 63 10.04 11.86 0.73
C GLU A 63 9.23 10.57 0.65
N PHE A 64 8.17 10.45 1.46
CA PHE A 64 7.20 9.35 1.35
C PHE A 64 6.51 9.35 -0.03
N LYS A 65 6.01 10.52 -0.49
CA LYS A 65 5.41 10.65 -1.84
C LYS A 65 6.38 10.26 -2.94
N LYS A 66 7.64 10.74 -2.89
CA LYS A 66 8.69 10.38 -3.86
C LYS A 66 8.96 8.89 -3.86
N TRP A 67 9.05 8.29 -2.67
CA TRP A 67 9.26 6.86 -2.50
C TRP A 67 8.11 6.04 -3.07
N ALA A 68 6.85 6.36 -2.73
CA ALA A 68 5.66 5.68 -3.23
C ALA A 68 5.59 5.71 -4.77
N ARG A 69 5.85 6.88 -5.37
CA ARG A 69 5.93 7.03 -6.83
C ARG A 69 7.04 6.18 -7.45
N ARG A 70 8.22 6.12 -6.83
CA ARG A 70 9.34 5.28 -7.30
C ARG A 70 9.04 3.80 -7.16
N LEU A 71 8.46 3.39 -6.03
CA LEU A 71 8.00 2.03 -5.78
C LEU A 71 7.06 1.60 -6.91
N PHE A 72 6.05 2.40 -7.20
CA PHE A 72 5.05 2.09 -8.22
C PHE A 72 5.60 2.14 -9.65
N LYS A 73 6.49 3.09 -9.95
CA LYS A 73 7.14 3.15 -11.27
C LYS A 73 7.94 1.88 -11.54
N ASN A 74 8.64 1.36 -10.53
CA ASN A 74 9.59 0.27 -10.71
C ASN A 74 8.99 -1.13 -10.44
N LYS A 75 8.01 -1.24 -9.53
CA LYS A 75 7.45 -2.50 -9.03
C LYS A 75 5.95 -2.38 -8.70
N PRO A 76 5.08 -2.11 -9.68
CA PRO A 76 3.65 -1.94 -9.43
C PRO A 76 2.95 -3.22 -8.94
N HIS A 77 3.50 -4.40 -9.25
CA HIS A 77 2.97 -5.69 -8.79
C HIS A 77 3.06 -5.88 -7.27
N ILE A 78 3.79 -5.02 -6.56
CA ILE A 78 3.99 -5.14 -5.12
C ILE A 78 2.68 -5.08 -4.32
N PHE A 79 1.67 -4.38 -4.86
CA PHE A 79 0.33 -4.28 -4.26
C PHE A 79 -0.35 -5.64 -4.07
N TYR A 80 0.05 -6.67 -4.83
CA TYR A 80 -0.38 -8.05 -4.57
C TYR A 80 -0.01 -8.51 -3.16
N TYR A 81 1.16 -8.08 -2.66
CA TYR A 81 1.72 -8.50 -1.38
C TYR A 81 1.36 -7.60 -0.21
N LEU A 82 0.78 -6.43 -0.44
CA LEU A 82 0.51 -5.46 0.63
C LEU A 82 -0.83 -5.75 1.32
N CYS A 83 -0.91 -5.50 2.62
CA CYS A 83 -2.18 -5.46 3.32
C CYS A 83 -3.01 -4.25 2.87
N GLU A 84 -4.31 -4.25 3.21
CA GLU A 84 -5.28 -3.23 2.82
C GLU A 84 -4.82 -1.82 3.24
N HIS A 85 -4.55 -1.61 4.52
CA HIS A 85 -4.11 -0.31 5.05
C HIS A 85 -2.83 0.19 4.37
N THR A 86 -1.80 -0.65 4.25
CA THR A 86 -0.56 -0.23 3.57
C THR A 86 -0.77 0.06 2.08
N SER A 87 -1.66 -0.66 1.41
CA SER A 87 -2.03 -0.36 0.02
C SER A 87 -2.69 1.02 -0.07
N GLN A 88 -3.62 1.31 0.83
CA GLN A 88 -4.30 2.59 0.93
C GLN A 88 -3.31 3.73 1.19
N ASP A 89 -2.39 3.58 2.16
CA ASP A 89 -1.39 4.58 2.50
C ASP A 89 -0.50 4.98 1.31
N ILE A 90 0.02 3.97 0.60
CA ILE A 90 0.89 4.17 -0.57
C ILE A 90 0.08 4.79 -1.71
N TYR A 91 -1.16 4.36 -1.91
CA TYR A 91 -2.03 4.93 -2.93
C TYR A 91 -2.39 6.39 -2.64
N MET A 92 -2.73 6.72 -1.39
CA MET A 92 -2.99 8.10 -0.97
C MET A 92 -1.78 9.01 -1.21
N ALA A 93 -0.57 8.53 -0.93
CA ALA A 93 0.66 9.30 -1.20
C ALA A 93 0.94 9.52 -2.70
N MET A 94 0.41 8.67 -3.58
CA MET A 94 0.52 8.83 -5.03
C MET A 94 -0.59 9.69 -5.64
N SER A 95 -1.75 9.74 -4.98
CA SER A 95 -2.94 10.42 -5.46
C SER A 95 -2.96 11.91 -5.11
N GLU A 96 -3.74 12.67 -5.86
CA GLU A 96 -4.19 13.99 -5.44
C GLU A 96 -5.33 13.80 -4.44
N PHE A 97 -5.28 14.48 -3.30
CA PHE A 97 -6.34 14.44 -2.30
C PHE A 97 -6.56 15.84 -1.74
N GLU A 98 -7.82 16.11 -1.40
CA GLU A 98 -8.23 17.35 -0.74
C GLU A 98 -8.81 17.01 0.63
N GLU A 99 -8.45 17.82 1.62
CA GLU A 99 -9.04 17.74 2.95
C GLU A 99 -10.45 18.34 2.87
N PHE A 100 -11.46 17.50 3.08
CA PHE A 100 -12.86 17.85 2.82
C PHE A 100 -13.58 18.33 4.08
N SER A 101 -13.25 17.75 5.24
CA SER A 101 -13.89 18.09 6.52
C SER A 101 -13.05 17.61 7.70
N THR A 102 -13.11 18.37 8.79
CA THR A 102 -12.71 17.94 10.13
C THR A 102 -13.98 17.69 10.94
N ASN A 103 -14.24 16.43 11.30
CA ASN A 103 -15.36 16.08 12.18
C ASN A 103 -14.79 15.65 13.53
N GLY A 104 -14.57 16.63 14.42
CA GLY A 104 -13.84 16.42 15.67
C GLY A 104 -12.43 15.89 15.41
N ASP A 105 -12.12 14.70 15.93
CA ASP A 105 -10.80 14.05 15.83
C ASP A 105 -10.55 13.34 14.49
N ARG A 106 -11.51 13.36 13.56
CA ARG A 106 -11.38 12.67 12.26
C ARG A 106 -11.27 13.67 11.12
N VAL A 107 -10.22 13.50 10.33
CA VAL A 107 -10.03 14.23 9.07
C VAL A 107 -10.54 13.37 7.92
N ILE A 108 -11.49 13.90 7.16
CA ILE A 108 -12.04 13.24 5.96
C ILE A 108 -11.32 13.78 4.73
N TYR A 109 -10.74 12.89 3.94
CA TYR A 109 -10.09 13.24 2.68
C TYR A 109 -10.93 12.77 1.50
N LYS A 110 -11.04 13.64 0.50
CA LYS A 110 -11.55 13.25 -0.81
C LYS A 110 -10.36 12.94 -1.70
N ILE A 111 -10.16 11.66 -2.02
CA ILE A 111 -9.16 11.24 -2.99
C ILE A 111 -9.71 11.51 -4.39
N LYS A 112 -8.94 12.25 -5.20
CA LYS A 112 -9.28 12.45 -6.60
C LYS A 112 -9.02 11.16 -7.36
N TYR A 113 -10.08 10.61 -7.96
CA TYR A 113 -9.99 9.40 -8.75
C TYR A 113 -8.97 9.56 -9.89
N ASN A 114 -8.03 8.62 -9.97
CA ASN A 114 -7.05 8.53 -11.05
C ASN A 114 -7.12 7.14 -11.68
N GLU A 115 -7.98 7.02 -12.69
CA GLU A 115 -8.24 5.77 -13.41
C GLU A 115 -6.96 5.07 -13.88
N SER A 116 -6.03 5.83 -14.45
CA SER A 116 -4.78 5.30 -14.98
C SER A 116 -3.91 4.68 -13.88
N LEU A 117 -3.81 5.36 -12.73
CA LEU A 117 -3.09 4.87 -11.56
C LEU A 117 -3.73 3.59 -11.03
N SER A 118 -5.04 3.61 -10.81
CA SER A 118 -5.80 2.50 -10.23
C SER A 118 -5.76 1.27 -11.12
N ASN A 119 -6.03 1.42 -12.42
CA ASN A 119 -5.95 0.34 -13.39
C ASN A 119 -4.55 -0.28 -13.40
N LYS A 120 -3.50 0.55 -13.37
CA LYS A 120 -2.13 0.03 -13.37
C LYS A 120 -1.79 -0.72 -12.07
N VAL A 121 -2.27 -0.28 -10.90
CA VAL A 121 -2.13 -1.03 -9.64
C VAL A 121 -2.82 -2.40 -9.75
N ILE A 122 -4.11 -2.39 -10.09
CA ILE A 122 -4.96 -3.59 -10.17
C ILE A 122 -4.40 -4.58 -11.18
N PHE A 123 -4.17 -4.15 -12.43
CA PHE A 123 -3.68 -5.03 -13.49
C PHE A 123 -2.28 -5.56 -13.22
N SER A 124 -1.39 -4.78 -12.59
CA SER A 124 -0.05 -5.28 -12.27
C SER A 124 -0.09 -6.37 -11.19
N ALA A 125 -0.95 -6.21 -10.18
CA ALA A 125 -1.15 -7.21 -9.13
C ALA A 125 -1.83 -8.48 -9.67
N LEU A 126 -2.87 -8.34 -10.49
CA LEU A 126 -3.55 -9.47 -11.15
C LEU A 126 -2.65 -10.22 -12.13
N LYS A 127 -1.89 -9.50 -12.97
CA LYS A 127 -0.92 -10.14 -13.87
C LYS A 127 0.12 -10.95 -13.10
N HIS A 128 0.49 -10.48 -11.91
CA HIS A 128 1.42 -11.17 -11.04
C HIS A 128 0.81 -12.42 -10.39
N SER A 129 -0.44 -12.38 -9.92
CA SER A 129 -1.13 -13.57 -9.39
C SER A 129 -1.30 -14.67 -10.44
N VAL A 130 -1.62 -14.28 -11.69
CA VAL A 130 -1.64 -15.20 -12.84
C VAL A 130 -0.27 -15.82 -13.10
N LYS A 131 0.80 -15.01 -13.10
CA LYS A 131 2.18 -15.50 -13.28
C LYS A 131 2.58 -16.50 -12.20
N ARG A 132 2.08 -16.33 -10.98
CA ARG A 132 2.29 -17.25 -9.86
C ARG A 132 1.47 -18.53 -9.95
N LYS A 133 0.49 -18.59 -10.87
CA LYS A 133 -0.49 -19.68 -11.00
C LYS A 133 -1.34 -19.84 -9.74
N ASP A 134 -1.67 -18.74 -9.09
CA ASP A 134 -2.60 -18.76 -7.95
C ASP A 134 -4.00 -19.22 -8.42
N SER A 135 -4.83 -19.73 -7.51
CA SER A 135 -6.20 -20.14 -7.86
C SER A 135 -7.05 -18.97 -8.33
N LEU A 136 -8.11 -19.23 -9.10
CA LEU A 136 -9.05 -18.18 -9.54
C LEU A 136 -9.66 -17.42 -8.36
N GLU A 137 -9.91 -18.10 -7.23
CA GLU A 137 -10.37 -17.49 -5.99
C GLU A 137 -9.36 -16.46 -5.45
N VAL A 138 -8.07 -16.82 -5.39
CA VAL A 138 -7.02 -15.89 -4.96
C VAL A 138 -6.89 -14.73 -5.95
N GLN A 139 -6.94 -15.00 -7.25
CA GLN A 139 -6.89 -13.94 -8.27
C GLN A 139 -8.06 -12.96 -8.14
N GLY A 140 -9.28 -13.47 -7.93
CA GLY A 140 -10.47 -12.66 -7.67
C GLY A 140 -10.32 -11.81 -6.41
N SER A 141 -9.84 -12.41 -5.31
CA SER A 141 -9.63 -11.70 -4.04
C SER A 141 -8.63 -10.55 -4.16
N VAL A 142 -7.58 -10.69 -4.97
CA VAL A 142 -6.58 -9.62 -5.19
C VAL A 142 -7.22 -8.38 -5.81
N GLY A 143 -8.07 -8.56 -6.81
CA GLY A 143 -8.77 -7.45 -7.46
C GLY A 143 -9.68 -6.73 -6.46
N VAL A 144 -10.51 -7.50 -5.76
CA VAL A 144 -11.46 -6.98 -4.76
C VAL A 144 -10.74 -6.25 -3.64
N THR A 145 -9.75 -6.88 -2.99
CA THR A 145 -9.00 -6.24 -1.89
C THR A 145 -8.35 -4.94 -2.32
N ILE A 146 -7.75 -4.87 -3.51
CA ILE A 146 -7.16 -3.63 -4.00
C ILE A 146 -8.26 -2.60 -4.22
N VAL A 147 -9.35 -2.93 -4.91
CA VAL A 147 -10.48 -2.02 -5.14
C VAL A 147 -11.02 -1.49 -3.81
N ASP A 148 -11.28 -2.35 -2.84
CA ASP A 148 -11.77 -1.96 -1.51
C ASP A 148 -10.77 -1.06 -0.78
N SER A 149 -9.47 -1.38 -0.86
CA SER A 149 -8.39 -0.53 -0.28
C SER A 149 -8.33 0.85 -0.93
N LEU A 150 -8.57 0.93 -2.24
CA LEU A 150 -8.51 2.17 -3.02
C LEU A 150 -9.79 3.00 -2.88
N TYR A 151 -10.92 2.33 -2.62
CA TYR A 151 -12.27 2.91 -2.62
C TYR A 151 -13.12 2.38 -1.45
N PRO A 152 -12.74 2.68 -0.19
CA PRO A 152 -13.47 2.17 0.97
C PRO A 152 -14.95 2.60 1.00
N ASP A 153 -15.31 3.71 0.35
CA ASP A 153 -16.69 4.24 0.30
C ASP A 153 -17.53 3.71 -0.87
N MET A 154 -16.99 2.88 -1.77
CA MET A 154 -17.75 2.25 -2.87
C MET A 154 -18.42 0.92 -2.45
N GLY A 155 -18.23 0.49 -1.20
CA GLY A 155 -18.74 -0.77 -0.64
C GLY A 155 -20.16 -0.72 -0.07
N GLY A 156 -20.94 0.30 -0.39
CA GLY A 156 -22.35 0.40 -0.01
C GLY A 156 -23.26 0.40 -1.25
N ILE A 157 -23.67 -0.78 -1.68
CA ILE A 157 -24.95 -0.97 -2.39
C ILE A 157 -25.98 -1.36 -1.35
#